data_AF-A0A1M5L1K5-F1
#
_entry.id   AF-A0A1M5L1K5-F1
#
_cell.length_a   1.000
_cell.length_b   1.000
_cell.length_c   1.000
_cell.angle_alpha   90.00
_cell.angle_beta   90.00
_cell.angle_gamma   90.00
#
_symmetry.space_group_name_H-M   'P 1'
#
loop_
_entity.id
_entity.type
_entity.pdbx_description
1 polymer ?
#
loop_
_entity_poly.entity_id
_entity_poly.type
_entity_poly.pdbx_seq_one_letter_code
_entity_poly.pdbx_strand_id
1 'polypeptide(L)'
;MKKKVIEWFIKFAWPAVKFVIINFGQTIAKFIFESLKARAREKSINKMEEALKHAKNAEKAAESTNDPKEKMQYYEVAKAYKEEAEYQRRFLADFLDEIENSAIDILETVQQKSSEVEVEDLFIMDKKQGKLKAVENQEILDYKSNKNNKQ
;
A
#
# COMPACT_ATOMS: atom_id res chain seq x y z
N MET A 1 -30.42 36.28 -1.12
CA MET A 1 -30.01 35.28 -2.13
C MET A 1 -28.87 34.37 -1.66
N LYS A 2 -27.76 34.89 -1.12
CA LYS A 2 -26.56 34.10 -0.78
C LYS A 2 -26.79 32.91 0.18
N LYS A 3 -27.62 33.05 1.23
CA LYS A 3 -28.01 31.93 2.11
C LYS A 3 -28.72 30.78 1.36
N LYS A 4 -29.64 31.11 0.44
CA LYS A 4 -30.37 30.11 -0.38
C LYS A 4 -29.44 29.31 -1.29
N VAL A 5 -28.37 29.93 -1.79
CA VAL A 5 -27.38 29.26 -2.65
C VAL A 5 -26.53 28.28 -1.83
N ILE A 6 -26.16 28.64 -0.60
CA ILE A 6 -25.41 27.77 0.32
C ILE A 6 -26.30 26.60 0.78
N GLU A 7 -27.54 26.85 1.17
CA GLU A 7 -28.52 25.80 1.51
C GLU A 7 -28.76 24.86 0.34
N TRP A 8 -28.84 25.39 -0.88
CA TRP A 8 -28.95 24.57 -2.10
C TRP A 8 -27.70 23.72 -2.32
N PHE A 9 -26.51 24.28 -2.13
CA PHE A 9 -25.25 23.54 -2.24
C PHE A 9 -25.19 22.38 -1.23
N ILE A 10 -25.46 22.65 0.05
CA ILE A 10 -25.46 21.63 1.11
C ILE A 10 -26.48 20.53 0.81
N LYS A 11 -27.66 20.88 0.27
CA LYS A 11 -28.72 19.92 -0.01
C LYS A 11 -28.51 19.09 -1.27
N PHE A 12 -27.94 19.67 -2.33
CA PHE A 12 -27.91 19.05 -3.66
C PHE A 12 -26.50 18.78 -4.19
N ALA A 13 -25.55 19.68 -3.97
CA ALA A 13 -24.19 19.53 -4.47
C ALA A 13 -23.29 18.73 -3.53
N TRP A 14 -23.44 18.91 -2.21
CA TRP A 14 -22.63 18.21 -1.21
C TRP A 14 -22.74 16.69 -1.29
N PRO A 15 -23.94 16.07 -1.45
CA PRO A 15 -24.03 14.63 -1.64
C PRO A 15 -23.20 14.12 -2.83
N ALA A 16 -23.14 14.88 -3.92
CA ALA A 16 -22.33 14.55 -5.09
C ALA A 16 -20.82 14.67 -4.80
N VAL A 17 -20.40 15.74 -4.11
CA VAL A 17 -19.00 15.91 -3.69
C VAL A 17 -18.58 14.78 -2.74
N LYS A 18 -19.42 14.45 -1.75
CA LYS A 18 -19.18 13.36 -0.81
C LYS A 18 -19.09 12.00 -1.49
N PHE A 19 -19.96 11.74 -2.47
CA PHE A 19 -19.87 10.54 -3.31
C PHE A 19 -18.52 10.47 -4.05
N VAL A 20 -18.04 11.59 -4.62
CA VAL A 20 -16.74 11.64 -5.29
C VAL A 20 -15.60 11.36 -4.29
N ILE A 21 -15.62 11.97 -3.09
CA ILE A 21 -14.61 11.75 -2.05
C ILE A 21 -14.53 10.27 -1.66
N ILE A 22 -15.67 9.62 -1.39
CA ILE A 22 -15.73 8.20 -1.02
C ILE A 22 -15.11 7.34 -2.13
N ASN A 23 -15.54 7.52 -3.38
CA ASN A 23 -15.06 6.71 -4.50
C ASN A 23 -13.57 6.94 -4.81
N PHE A 24 -13.11 8.19 -4.77
CA PHE A 24 -11.69 8.49 -4.97
C PHE A 24 -10.83 7.95 -3.83
N GLY A 25 -11.26 8.09 -2.58
CA GLY A 25 -10.55 7.54 -1.42
C GLY A 25 -10.36 6.02 -1.54
N GLN A 26 -11.43 5.30 -1.87
CA GLN A 26 -11.37 3.86 -2.10
C GLN A 26 -10.48 3.49 -3.30
N THR A 27 -10.53 4.27 -4.39
CA THR A 27 -9.70 4.04 -5.57
C THR A 27 -8.23 4.22 -5.27
N ILE A 28 -7.86 5.26 -4.51
CA ILE A 28 -6.49 5.50 -4.06
C ILE A 28 -6.00 4.35 -3.17
N ALA A 29 -6.81 3.94 -2.19
CA ALA A 29 -6.46 2.83 -1.31
C ALA A 29 -6.22 1.53 -2.09
N LYS A 30 -7.14 1.17 -3.01
CA LYS A 30 -6.98 0.02 -3.91
C LYS A 30 -5.69 0.10 -4.73
N PHE A 31 -5.41 1.27 -5.32
CA PHE A 31 -4.20 1.48 -6.10
C PHE A 31 -2.93 1.26 -5.28
N ILE A 32 -2.90 1.71 -4.02
CA ILE A 32 -1.78 1.50 -3.10
C ILE A 32 -1.60 0.00 -2.82
N PHE A 33 -2.68 -0.73 -2.49
CA PHE A 33 -2.60 -2.17 -2.24
C PHE A 33 -2.13 -2.96 -3.46
N GLU A 34 -2.69 -2.68 -4.63
CA GLU A 34 -2.25 -3.32 -5.88
C GLU A 34 -0.77 -3.06 -6.17
N SER A 35 -0.31 -1.81 -5.96
CA SER A 35 1.09 -1.45 -6.12
C SER A 35 2.00 -2.20 -5.14
N LEU A 36 1.57 -2.36 -3.88
CA LEU A 36 2.29 -3.13 -2.87
C LEU A 36 2.35 -4.62 -3.23
N LYS A 37 1.21 -5.22 -3.61
CA LYS A 37 1.13 -6.63 -4.06
C LYS A 37 2.05 -6.87 -5.25
N ALA A 38 2.03 -5.99 -6.25
CA ALA A 38 2.88 -6.10 -7.44
C ALA A 38 4.37 -6.07 -7.09
N ARG A 39 4.81 -5.09 -6.28
CA ARG A 39 6.21 -4.98 -5.86
C ARG A 39 6.67 -6.17 -5.02
N ALA A 40 5.82 -6.67 -4.13
CA ALA A 40 6.13 -7.83 -3.31
C ALA A 40 6.29 -9.10 -4.16
N ARG A 41 5.38 -9.31 -5.12
CA ARG A 41 5.46 -10.42 -6.09
C ARG A 41 6.74 -10.36 -6.89
N GLU A 42 7.03 -9.23 -7.53
CA GLU A 42 8.25 -9.05 -8.33
C GLU A 42 9.51 -9.33 -7.50
N LYS A 43 9.62 -8.73 -6.31
CA LYS A 43 10.78 -8.91 -5.44
C LYS A 43 10.96 -10.35 -4.97
N SER A 44 9.88 -11.01 -4.56
CA SER A 44 9.96 -12.39 -4.05
C SER A 44 10.22 -13.39 -5.17
N ILE A 45 9.59 -13.23 -6.34
CA ILE A 45 9.84 -14.07 -7.52
C ILE A 45 11.30 -13.96 -7.94
N ASN A 46 11.85 -12.76 -8.05
CA ASN A 46 13.26 -12.58 -8.42
C ASN A 46 14.21 -13.27 -7.44
N LYS A 47 13.98 -13.13 -6.14
CA LYS A 47 14.78 -13.83 -5.11
C LYS A 47 14.64 -15.35 -5.18
N MET A 48 13.43 -15.84 -5.40
CA MET A 48 13.16 -17.28 -5.55
C MET A 48 13.88 -17.84 -6.78
N GLU A 49 13.83 -17.15 -7.91
CA GLU A 49 14.52 -17.54 -9.14
C GLU A 49 16.05 -17.51 -8.98
N GLU A 50 16.59 -16.49 -8.33
CA GLU A 50 18.01 -16.40 -7.99
C GLU A 50 18.44 -17.57 -7.10
N ALA A 51 17.70 -17.86 -6.03
CA ALA A 51 17.97 -18.98 -5.13
C ALA A 51 17.91 -20.33 -5.88
N LEU A 52 16.89 -20.56 -6.70
CA LEU A 52 16.79 -21.79 -7.52
C LEU A 52 17.93 -21.91 -8.53
N LYS A 53 18.39 -20.80 -9.12
CA LYS A 53 19.56 -20.77 -10.01
C LYS A 53 20.83 -21.15 -9.26
N HIS A 54 21.03 -20.63 -8.04
CA HIS A 54 22.16 -21.00 -7.20
C HIS A 54 22.10 -22.47 -6.78
N ALA A 55 20.92 -22.98 -6.41
CA ALA A 55 20.72 -24.39 -6.11
C ALA A 55 21.13 -25.28 -7.29
N LYS A 56 20.63 -24.97 -8.50
CA LYS A 56 20.96 -25.72 -9.72
C LYS A 56 22.45 -25.68 -10.06
N ASN A 57 23.12 -24.55 -9.83
CA ASN A 57 24.56 -24.45 -10.04
C ASN A 57 25.35 -25.30 -9.03
N ALA A 58 24.92 -25.33 -7.78
CA ALA A 58 25.51 -26.18 -6.75
C ALA A 58 25.29 -27.68 -7.05
N GLU A 59 24.10 -28.07 -7.53
CA GLU A 59 23.84 -29.46 -7.97
C GLU A 59 24.77 -29.88 -9.11
N LYS A 60 24.93 -29.02 -10.12
CA LYS A 60 25.88 -29.27 -11.21
C LYS A 60 27.32 -29.40 -10.71
N ALA A 61 27.73 -28.59 -9.75
CA ALA A 61 29.05 -28.69 -9.13
C ALA A 61 29.22 -30.03 -8.40
N ALA A 62 28.20 -30.46 -7.65
CA ALA A 62 28.16 -31.78 -6.98
C ALA A 62 28.27 -32.95 -7.98
N GLU A 63 27.61 -32.84 -9.13
CA GLU A 63 27.66 -33.84 -10.19
C GLU A 63 29.02 -33.89 -10.90
N SER A 64 29.72 -32.76 -10.96
CA SER A 64 31.00 -32.63 -11.66
C SER A 64 32.24 -32.96 -10.82
N THR A 65 32.13 -33.00 -9.50
CA THR A 65 33.26 -33.36 -8.62
C THR A 65 33.34 -34.87 -8.38
N ASN A 66 34.57 -35.38 -8.33
CA ASN A 66 34.88 -36.77 -8.02
C ASN A 66 35.21 -36.99 -6.54
N ASP A 67 35.37 -35.92 -5.74
CA ASP A 67 35.59 -36.01 -4.30
C ASP A 67 34.24 -36.20 -3.58
N PRO A 68 34.02 -37.33 -2.87
CA PRO A 68 32.78 -37.57 -2.14
C PRO A 68 32.46 -36.50 -1.10
N LYS A 69 33.48 -35.88 -0.47
CA LYS A 69 33.30 -34.88 0.57
C LYS A 69 32.84 -33.54 -0.02
N GLU A 70 33.48 -33.08 -1.09
CA GLU A 70 33.05 -31.88 -1.81
C GLU A 70 31.66 -32.06 -2.42
N LYS A 71 31.37 -33.24 -2.98
CA LYS A 71 30.06 -33.59 -3.52
C LYS A 71 28.95 -33.41 -2.48
N MET A 72 29.18 -33.90 -1.27
CA MET A 72 28.22 -33.76 -0.16
C MET A 72 28.02 -32.29 0.21
N GLN A 73 29.10 -31.51 0.31
CA GLN A 73 29.01 -30.07 0.60
C GLN A 73 28.20 -29.31 -0.46
N TYR A 74 28.41 -29.60 -1.75
CA TYR A 74 27.64 -28.96 -2.81
C TYR A 74 26.15 -29.33 -2.76
N TYR A 75 25.79 -30.57 -2.39
CA TYR A 75 24.39 -30.93 -2.17
C TYR A 75 23.76 -30.22 -0.96
N GLU A 76 24.51 -30.03 0.13
CA GLU A 76 24.03 -29.24 1.28
C GLU A 76 23.78 -27.79 0.89
N VAL A 77 24.69 -27.18 0.13
CA VAL A 77 24.52 -25.83 -0.41
C VAL A 77 23.30 -25.75 -1.33
N ALA A 78 23.12 -26.71 -2.23
CA ALA A 78 21.96 -26.77 -3.10
C ALA A 78 20.65 -26.88 -2.30
N LYS A 79 20.64 -27.70 -1.25
CA LYS A 79 19.50 -27.86 -0.35
C LYS A 79 19.16 -26.54 0.36
N ALA A 80 20.17 -25.84 0.91
CA ALA A 80 19.97 -24.56 1.58
C ALA A 80 19.33 -23.51 0.65
N TYR A 81 19.78 -23.44 -0.61
CA TYR A 81 19.18 -22.53 -1.60
C TYR A 81 17.75 -22.92 -2.00
N LYS A 82 17.41 -24.21 -2.04
CA LYS A 82 16.02 -24.65 -2.24
C LYS A 82 15.13 -24.26 -1.05
N GLU A 83 15.62 -24.42 0.17
CA GLU A 83 14.92 -24.00 1.39
C GLU A 83 14.69 -22.48 1.40
N GLU A 84 15.67 -21.68 0.97
CA GLU A 84 15.51 -20.23 0.80
C GLU A 84 14.42 -19.89 -0.24
N ALA A 85 14.40 -20.58 -1.39
CA ALA A 85 13.37 -20.39 -2.41
C ALA A 85 11.96 -20.73 -1.86
N GLU A 86 11.83 -21.83 -1.11
CA GLU A 86 10.58 -22.20 -0.45
C GLU A 86 10.16 -21.17 0.60
N TYR A 87 11.11 -20.63 1.36
CA TYR A 87 10.85 -19.58 2.33
C TYR A 87 10.31 -18.32 1.64
N GLN A 88 10.93 -17.85 0.56
CA GLN A 88 10.43 -16.68 -0.20
C GLN A 88 9.02 -16.92 -0.75
N ARG A 89 8.72 -18.15 -1.19
CA ARG A 89 7.39 -18.54 -1.65
C ARG A 89 6.35 -18.45 -0.53
N ARG A 90 6.66 -18.99 0.65
CA ARG A 90 5.76 -18.94 1.83
C ARG A 90 5.56 -17.51 2.31
N PHE A 91 6.66 -16.76 2.46
CA PHE A 91 6.62 -15.34 2.81
C PHE A 91 5.72 -14.54 1.86
N LEU A 92 5.82 -14.77 0.54
CA LEU A 92 4.96 -14.08 -0.41
C LEU A 92 3.48 -14.45 -0.22
N ALA A 93 3.16 -15.71 0.02
CA ALA A 93 1.79 -16.14 0.28
C ALA A 93 1.24 -15.48 1.55
N ASP A 94 1.96 -15.59 2.66
CA ASP A 94 1.57 -15.02 3.95
C ASP A 94 1.39 -13.50 3.86
N PHE A 95 2.31 -12.82 3.18
CA PHE A 95 2.23 -11.37 2.98
C PHE A 95 1.04 -10.96 2.11
N LEU A 96 0.74 -11.70 1.05
CA LEU A 96 -0.41 -11.39 0.19
C LEU A 96 -1.73 -11.58 0.94
N ASP A 97 -1.84 -12.62 1.76
CA ASP A 97 -2.99 -12.86 2.63
C ASP A 97 -3.16 -11.75 3.66
N GLU A 98 -2.08 -11.32 4.32
CA GLU A 98 -2.11 -10.22 5.29
C GLU A 98 -2.53 -8.89 4.66
N ILE A 99 -2.01 -8.59 3.46
CA ILE A 99 -2.40 -7.40 2.70
C ILE A 99 -3.87 -7.47 2.29
N GLU A 100 -4.39 -8.63 1.91
CA GLU A 100 -5.78 -8.78 1.50
C GLU A 100 -6.74 -8.56 2.66
N ASN A 101 -6.45 -9.15 3.81
CA ASN A 101 -7.20 -8.93 5.04
C ASN A 101 -7.16 -7.45 5.45
N SER A 102 -5.96 -6.85 5.48
CA SER A 102 -5.79 -5.43 5.82
C SER A 102 -6.46 -4.49 4.82
N ALA A 103 -6.51 -4.87 3.53
CA ALA A 103 -7.15 -4.05 2.51
C ALA A 103 -8.66 -3.96 2.72
N ILE A 104 -9.32 -5.03 3.18
CA ILE A 104 -10.74 -5.01 3.50
C ILE A 104 -11.01 -4.01 4.63
N ASP A 105 -10.30 -4.14 5.75
CA ASP A 105 -10.46 -3.27 6.93
C ASP A 105 -10.19 -1.80 6.60
N ILE A 106 -9.16 -1.53 5.81
CA ILE A 106 -8.80 -0.16 5.41
C ILE A 106 -9.84 0.41 4.44
N LEU A 107 -10.35 -0.38 3.49
CA LEU A 107 -11.39 0.10 2.56
C LEU A 107 -12.71 0.39 3.29
N GLU A 108 -13.08 -0.43 4.27
CA GLU A 108 -14.22 -0.18 5.15
C GLU A 108 -14.00 1.09 5.98
N THR A 109 -12.81 1.25 6.56
CA THR A 109 -12.46 2.45 7.33
C THR A 109 -12.51 3.71 6.48
N VAL A 110 -11.96 3.67 5.25
CA VAL A 110 -12.00 4.79 4.31
C VAL A 110 -13.45 5.12 3.94
N GLN A 111 -14.28 4.11 3.69
CA GLN A 111 -15.69 4.30 3.40
C GLN A 111 -16.41 4.96 4.57
N GLN A 112 -16.25 4.40 5.77
CA GLN A 112 -16.88 4.90 6.99
C GLN A 112 -16.46 6.35 7.25
N LYS A 113 -15.15 6.61 7.30
CA LYS A 113 -14.63 7.97 7.58
C LYS A 113 -15.03 8.97 6.52
N SER A 114 -14.98 8.61 5.24
CA SER A 114 -15.42 9.49 4.16
C SER A 114 -16.93 9.73 4.19
N SER A 115 -17.72 8.77 4.68
CA SER A 115 -19.16 8.90 4.89
C SER A 115 -19.54 9.72 6.12
N GLU A 116 -18.61 9.91 7.06
CA GLU A 116 -18.79 10.78 8.24
C GLU A 116 -18.46 12.25 7.92
N VAL A 117 -17.71 12.54 6.85
CA VAL A 117 -17.33 13.93 6.47
C VAL A 117 -18.55 14.82 6.26
N GLU A 118 -18.59 15.94 6.98
CA GLU A 118 -19.58 17.00 6.89
C GLU A 118 -19.06 18.17 6.03
N VAL A 119 -19.96 19.06 5.60
CA VAL A 119 -19.57 20.22 4.78
C VAL A 119 -18.63 21.11 5.57
N GLU A 120 -18.92 21.22 6.86
CA GLU A 120 -18.25 22.04 7.86
C GLU A 120 -16.79 21.60 8.09
N ASP A 121 -16.47 20.33 7.83
CA ASP A 121 -15.11 19.78 7.94
C ASP A 121 -14.19 20.28 6.83
N LEU A 122 -14.76 20.59 5.66
CA LEU A 122 -14.00 21.03 4.48
C LEU A 122 -14.21 22.51 4.16
N PHE A 123 -15.32 23.10 4.63
CA PHE A 123 -15.70 24.46 4.30
C PHE A 123 -16.23 25.23 5.51
N ILE A 124 -15.66 26.41 5.74
CA ILE A 124 -16.17 27.37 6.73
C ILE A 124 -17.02 28.42 6.02
N MET A 125 -18.15 28.74 6.63
CA MET A 125 -19.02 29.83 6.19
C MET A 125 -18.47 31.17 6.68
N ASP A 126 -17.96 31.99 5.77
CA ASP A 126 -17.64 33.40 6.06
C ASP A 126 -18.94 34.18 6.20
N LYS A 127 -19.40 34.36 7.45
CA LYS A 127 -20.65 35.06 7.78
C LYS A 127 -20.64 36.54 7.34
N LYS A 128 -19.46 37.18 7.21
CA LYS A 128 -19.34 38.59 6.79
C LYS A 128 -19.49 38.73 5.27
N GLN A 129 -19.00 37.77 4.50
CA GLN A 129 -19.03 37.83 3.02
C GLN A 129 -20.16 36.99 2.39
N GLY A 130 -20.76 36.06 3.14
CA GLY A 130 -21.75 35.11 2.67
C GLY A 130 -21.19 34.14 1.63
N LYS A 131 -19.95 33.69 1.83
CA LYS A 131 -19.22 32.75 0.95
C LYS A 131 -18.77 31.52 1.74
N LEU A 132 -18.76 30.36 1.11
CA LEU A 132 -18.04 29.17 1.60
C LEU A 132 -16.56 29.35 1.26
N LYS A 133 -15.69 29.19 2.24
CA LYS A 133 -14.24 29.14 2.08
C LYS A 133 -13.79 27.75 2.48
N ALA A 134 -12.84 27.16 1.75
CA ALA A 134 -12.21 25.92 2.22
C ALA A 134 -11.58 26.16 3.59
N VAL A 135 -11.67 25.17 4.49
CA VAL A 135 -10.93 25.19 5.75
C VAL A 135 -9.43 25.22 5.39
N GLU A 136 -8.75 26.32 5.73
CA GLU A 136 -7.28 26.41 5.62
C GLU A 136 -6.64 25.62 6.77
N ASN A 137 -6.68 24.29 6.68
CA ASN A 137 -5.83 23.44 7.50
C ASN A 137 -4.48 23.28 6.79
N GLN A 138 -3.61 24.29 6.91
CA GLN A 138 -2.23 24.20 6.41
C GLN A 138 -1.46 23.03 7.06
N GLU A 139 -1.83 22.62 8.28
CA GLU A 139 -1.19 21.49 8.98
C GLU A 139 -1.36 20.12 8.28
N ILE A 140 -2.42 19.91 7.49
CA ILE A 140 -2.62 18.64 6.77
C ILE A 140 -1.69 18.55 5.54
N LEU A 141 -1.29 19.69 4.99
CA LEU A 141 -0.37 19.77 3.84
C LEU A 141 1.11 19.86 4.28
N ASP A 142 1.38 20.28 5.52
CA ASP A 142 2.73 20.51 6.07
C ASP A 142 3.38 19.28 6.73
N TYR A 143 2.90 18.06 6.47
CA TYR A 143 3.57 16.82 6.95
C TYR A 143 5.00 16.62 6.38
N LYS A 144 5.49 17.54 5.55
CA LYS A 144 6.88 17.61 5.08
C LYS A 144 7.55 18.95 5.44
N SER A 145 7.78 19.23 6.72
CA SER A 145 8.86 20.17 7.08
C SER A 145 9.58 19.94 8.41
N ASN A 146 9.30 18.85 9.15
CA ASN A 146 9.96 18.59 10.44
C ASN A 146 10.92 17.39 10.46
N LYS A 147 11.70 17.21 9.39
CA LYS A 147 12.86 16.28 9.38
C LYS A 147 14.23 16.94 9.23
N ASN A 148 14.32 18.28 9.25
CA ASN A 148 15.59 19.00 9.08
C ASN A 148 15.89 20.03 10.18
N ASN A 149 15.56 19.77 11.45
CA ASN A 149 16.13 20.52 12.57
C ASN A 149 16.44 19.60 13.76
N LYS A 150 17.49 18.80 13.58
CA LYS A 150 18.41 18.41 14.66
C LYS A 150 19.82 18.51 14.11
N GLN A 151 20.41 19.69 14.26
CA GLN A 151 21.85 19.86 14.44
C GLN A 151 22.06 20.37 15.87
#